data_AF-A0A1I2EJL2-F1
#
_entry.id   AF-A0A1I2EJL2-F1
#
_cell.length_a   1.000
_cell.length_b   1.000
_cell.length_c   1.000
_cell.angle_alpha   90.00
_cell.angle_beta   90.00
_cell.angle_gamma   90.00
#
_symmetry.space_group_name_H-M   'P 1'
#
loop_
_entity.id
_entity.type
_entity.pdbx_description
1 polymer ?
#
loop_
_entity_poly.entity_id
_entity_poly.type
_entity_poly.pdbx_seq_one_letter_code
_entity_poly.pdbx_strand_id
1 'polypeptide(L)'
;MTAALLALDLGTNTGWALSSRDGLITSGTEQFKPQRFEGGGMRHLRFKHWLTEMNQCTDGIDAVFMEEVRRHAGMDAAVRS
;
A
#
# COMPACT_ATOMS: atom_id res chain seq x y z
N MET A 1 -9.32 -22.82 -5.29
CA MET A 1 -9.60 -21.55 -4.59
C MET A 1 -8.66 -20.51 -5.16
N THR A 2 -9.18 -19.35 -5.54
CA THR A 2 -8.41 -18.21 -6.03
C THR A 2 -7.83 -17.43 -4.85
N ALA A 3 -6.64 -16.84 -5.03
CA ALA A 3 -5.97 -16.07 -3.99
C ALA A 3 -6.58 -14.66 -3.85
N ALA A 4 -6.58 -14.13 -2.63
CA ALA A 4 -6.91 -12.73 -2.36
C ALA A 4 -5.67 -11.85 -2.60
N LEU A 5 -5.74 -10.97 -3.59
CA LEU A 5 -4.61 -10.14 -4.02
C LEU A 5 -4.95 -8.66 -3.82
N LEU A 6 -4.06 -7.91 -3.17
CA LEU A 6 -4.18 -6.46 -3.01
C LEU A 6 -3.10 -5.77 -3.84
N ALA A 7 -3.49 -4.86 -4.74
CA ALA A 7 -2.60 -3.97 -5.46
C ALA A 7 -2.71 -2.55 -4.88
N LEU A 8 -1.56 -1.89 -4.66
CA LEU A 8 -1.47 -0.54 -4.11
C LEU A 8 -0.64 0.38 -5.02
N ASP A 9 -1.18 1.56 -5.28
CA ASP A 9 -0.46 2.71 -5.84
C ASP A 9 -0.20 3.71 -4.70
N LEU A 10 1.04 3.78 -4.25
CA LEU A 10 1.39 4.51 -3.03
C LEU A 10 1.57 6.01 -3.28
N GLY A 11 0.79 6.81 -2.56
CA GLY A 11 0.92 8.26 -2.56
C GLY A 11 0.28 8.88 -1.32
N THR A 12 0.11 10.21 -1.30
CA THR A 12 -0.75 10.84 -0.28
C THR A 12 -2.23 10.52 -0.52
N ASN A 13 -2.58 10.23 -1.78
CA ASN A 13 -3.82 9.60 -2.18
C ASN A 13 -3.44 8.22 -2.72
N THR A 14 -3.64 7.18 -1.91
CA THR A 14 -3.24 5.81 -2.24
C THR A 14 -4.36 5.14 -3.03
N GLY A 15 -4.10 4.77 -4.27
CA GLY A 15 -4.98 3.92 -5.05
C GLY A 15 -4.90 2.47 -4.56
N TRP A 16 -6.03 1.76 -4.57
CA TRP A 16 -6.04 0.34 -4.22
C TRP A 16 -7.03 -0.46 -5.08
N ALA A 17 -6.69 -1.71 -5.33
CA ALA A 17 -7.57 -2.69 -5.95
C ALA A 17 -7.37 -4.05 -5.26
N LEU A 18 -8.47 -4.69 -4.89
CA LEU A 18 -8.52 -5.99 -4.25
C LEU A 18 -9.25 -6.96 -5.16
N SER A 19 -8.61 -8.07 -5.48
CA SER A 19 -9.26 -9.26 -6.03
C SER A 19 -9.52 -10.22 -4.88
N SER A 20 -10.79 -10.48 -4.53
CA SER A 20 -11.16 -11.43 -3.48
C SER A 20 -11.17 -12.88 -3.97
N ARG A 21 -11.21 -13.83 -3.03
CA ARG A 21 -11.17 -15.27 -3.32
C ARG A 21 -12.38 -15.77 -4.12
N ASP A 22 -13.49 -15.05 -4.10
CA ASP A 22 -14.70 -15.32 -4.89
C ASP A 22 -14.62 -14.77 -6.33
N GLY A 23 -13.53 -14.09 -6.69
CA GLY A 23 -13.30 -13.51 -8.00
C GLY A 23 -13.90 -12.11 -8.18
N LEU A 24 -14.49 -11.52 -7.13
CA LEU A 24 -14.92 -10.13 -7.16
C LEU A 24 -13.69 -9.21 -7.10
N ILE A 25 -13.72 -8.13 -7.88
CA ILE A 25 -12.72 -7.07 -7.81
C ILE A 25 -13.39 -5.82 -7.22
N THR A 26 -12.81 -5.30 -6.15
CA THR A 26 -13.19 -4.00 -5.57
C THR A 26 -11.99 -3.05 -5.63
N SER A 27 -12.23 -1.75 -5.72
CA SER A 27 -11.16 -0.76 -5.84
C SER A 27 -11.58 0.59 -5.29
N GLY A 28 -10.60 1.42 -4.96
CA GLY A 28 -10.86 2.77 -4.47
C GLY A 28 -9.58 3.56 -4.26
N THR A 29 -9.72 4.64 -3.50
CA THR A 29 -8.61 5.51 -3.10
C THR A 29 -8.71 5.83 -1.62
N GLU A 30 -7.61 5.77 -0.89
CA GLU A 30 -7.52 6.10 0.53
C GLU A 30 -6.58 7.30 0.77
N GLN A 31 -6.98 8.25 1.62
CA GLN A 31 -6.25 9.52 1.78
C GLN A 31 -5.47 9.57 3.09
N PHE A 32 -4.14 9.61 2.99
CA PHE A 32 -3.24 9.73 4.14
C PHE A 32 -2.62 11.12 4.27
N LYS A 33 -3.43 12.16 4.10
CA LYS A 33 -3.00 13.57 4.21
C LYS A 33 -2.49 13.87 5.64
N PRO A 34 -1.35 14.58 5.80
CA PRO A 34 -0.89 15.03 7.11
C PRO A 34 -1.92 15.99 7.72
N GLN A 35 -2.27 15.80 8.99
CA GLN A 35 -3.08 16.79 9.71
C GLN A 35 -2.20 17.77 10.50
N ARG A 36 -2.68 19.00 10.69
CA ARG A 36 -2.00 20.11 11.39
C ARG A 36 -1.42 19.74 12.75
N PHE A 37 -2.03 18.77 13.44
CA PHE A 37 -1.68 18.36 14.81
C PHE A 37 -1.08 16.96 14.89
N GLU A 38 -0.66 16.39 13.76
CA GLU A 38 -0.10 15.04 13.73
C GLU A 38 1.43 15.05 13.75
N GLY A 39 2.01 14.20 14.60
CA GLY A 39 3.44 13.89 14.52
C GLY A 39 3.77 13.26 13.16
N GLY A 40 4.97 13.50 12.63
CA GLY A 40 5.37 13.11 11.26
C GLY A 40 5.20 11.62 10.92
N GLY A 41 5.06 10.75 11.91
CA GLY A 41 4.80 9.32 11.75
C GLY A 41 3.32 8.90 11.62
N MET A 42 2.36 9.75 11.99
CA MET A 42 0.95 9.37 12.14
C MET A 42 0.30 8.86 10.85
N ARG A 43 0.69 9.40 9.69
CA ARG A 43 0.21 8.92 8.39
C ARG A 43 0.54 7.43 8.17
N HIS A 44 1.70 6.98 8.63
CA HIS A 44 2.12 5.59 8.50
C HIS A 44 1.35 4.68 9.47
N LEU A 45 0.97 5.20 10.64
CA LEU A 45 0.10 4.48 11.57
C LEU A 45 -1.31 4.31 11.00
N ARG A 46 -1.88 5.37 10.42
CA ARG A 46 -3.18 5.27 9.72
C ARG A 46 -3.12 4.30 8.56
N PHE A 47 -2.06 4.35 7.75
CA PHE A 47 -1.86 3.39 6.66
C PHE A 47 -1.81 1.94 7.17
N LYS A 48 -1.04 1.67 8.23
CA LYS A 48 -0.96 0.32 8.83
C LYS A 48 -2.31 -0.14 9.39
N HIS A 49 -3.03 0.75 10.06
CA HIS A 49 -4.37 0.46 10.57
C HIS A 49 -5.33 0.10 9.45
N TRP A 50 -5.41 0.94 8.42
CA TRP A 50 -6.23 0.71 7.23
C TRP A 50 -5.89 -0.62 6.54
N LEU A 51 -4.59 -0.94 6.38
CA LEU A 51 -4.17 -2.21 5.79
C LEU A 51 -4.60 -3.41 6.65
N THR A 52 -4.63 -3.25 7.97
CA THR A 52 -5.07 -4.28 8.91
C THR A 52 -6.58 -4.50 8.79
N GLU A 53 -7.36 -3.43 8.71
CA GLU A 53 -8.82 -3.48 8.48
C GLU A 53 -9.13 -4.16 7.15
N MET A 54 -8.44 -3.78 6.07
CA MET A 54 -8.54 -4.44 4.77
C MET A 54 -8.29 -5.95 4.89
N ASN A 55 -7.20 -6.36 5.53
CA ASN A 55 -6.89 -7.78 5.71
C ASN A 55 -7.96 -8.54 6.50
N GLN A 56 -8.59 -7.90 7.49
CA GLN A 56 -9.68 -8.50 8.27
C GLN A 56 -10.98 -8.60 7.47
N CYS A 57 -11.34 -7.57 6.71
CA CYS A 57 -12.56 -7.54 5.90
C CYS A 57 -12.55 -8.56 4.76
N THR A 58 -11.38 -8.99 4.30
CA THR A 58 -11.24 -9.91 3.16
C THR A 58 -10.98 -11.36 3.55
N ASP A 59 -11.07 -11.68 4.84
CA ASP A 59 -10.68 -12.98 5.39
C ASP A 59 -9.23 -13.36 5.02
N GLY A 60 -8.34 -12.37 5.12
CA GLY A 60 -6.93 -12.48 4.80
C GLY A 60 -6.57 -12.12 3.36
N ILE A 61 -5.45 -11.42 3.20
CA ILE A 61 -4.81 -11.10 1.92
C ILE A 61 -3.60 -12.02 1.76
N ASP A 62 -3.54 -12.75 0.65
CA ASP A 62 -2.45 -13.69 0.40
C ASP A 62 -1.19 -12.99 -0.12
N ALA A 63 -1.35 -11.90 -0.86
CA ALA A 63 -0.26 -11.13 -1.41
C ALA A 63 -0.63 -9.65 -1.58
N VAL A 64 0.36 -8.79 -1.33
CA VAL A 64 0.28 -7.34 -1.58
C VAL A 64 1.30 -6.98 -2.65
N PHE A 65 0.85 -6.32 -3.72
CA PHE A 65 1.68 -5.79 -4.80
C PHE A 65 1.67 -4.27 -4.73
N MET A 66 2.83 -3.66 -4.92
CA MET A 66 2.97 -2.20 -4.96
C MET A 66 3.83 -1.82 -6.16
N GLU A 67 3.72 -0.58 -6.62
CA GLU A 67 4.62 -0.08 -7.66
C GLU A 67 6.08 -0.22 -7.20
N GLU A 68 6.88 -0.94 -7.97
CA GLU A 68 8.33 -0.95 -7.80
C GLU A 68 8.86 0.44 -8.18
N VAL A 69 9.23 1.25 -7.18
CA VAL A 69 9.83 2.55 -7.44
C VAL A 69 11.22 2.33 -8.04
N ARG A 70 11.30 2.29 -9.38
CA ARG A 70 12.57 2.40 -10.14
C ARG A 70 13.13 3.83 -10.06
N ARG A 71 13.34 4.32 -8.83
CA ARG A 71 14.25 5.44 -8.52
C ARG A 71 15.29 4.96 -7.51
N HIS A 72 16.12 4.02 -7.95
CA HIS A 72 17.55 3.98 -7.58
C HIS A 72 18.40 4.52 -8.75
N ALA A 73 17.97 5.58 -9.42
CA ALA A 73 18.84 6.40 -10.26
C ALA A 73 19.39 7.59 -9.44
N GLY A 74 19.90 7.28 -8.25
CA GLY A 74 20.28 8.29 -7.26
C GLY A 74 21.08 7.74 -6.08
N MET A 75 21.88 6.68 -6.29
CA MET A 75 23.13 6.40 -5.56
C MET A 75 23.85 5.19 -6.19
N ASP A 76 24.10 5.18 -7.51
CA ASP A 76 25.32 4.55 -8.01
C ASP A 76 26.43 5.59 -7.91
N ALA A 77 26.74 5.98 -6.68
CA ALA A 77 27.97 6.69 -6.39
C ALA A 77 29.08 5.64 -6.45
N ALA A 78 29.91 5.75 -7.48
CA ALA A 78 31.16 5.02 -7.58
C ALA A 78 31.95 5.12 -6.27
N VAL A 79 32.31 3.99 -5.69
CA VAL A 79 33.63 3.82 -5.10
C VAL A 79 34.21 2.51 -5.63
N ARG A 80 35.17 2.69 -6.52
CA ARG A 80 36.20 1.71 -6.83
C ARG A 80 37.24 1.82 -5.71
N SER A 81 37.46 0.75 -4.96
CA SER A 81 38.75 0.40 -4.36
C SER A 81 38.76 -1.07 -3.95
#